data_AF-A0A7R9EKC7-F1
#
_entry.id   AF-A0A7R9EKC7-F1
#
_cell.length_a   1.000
_cell.length_b   1.000
_cell.length_c   1.000
_cell.angle_alpha   90.00
_cell.angle_beta   90.00
_cell.angle_gamma   90.00
#
_symmetry.space_group_name_H-M   'P 1'
#
loop_
_entity.id
_entity.type
_entity.pdbx_description
1 polymer ?
#
loop_
_entity_poly.entity_id
_entity_poly.type
_entity_poly.pdbx_seq_one_letter_code
_entity_poly.pdbx_strand_id
1 'polypeptide(L)'
;MLLAESDSHLFSPPSNSNRCLVFEELLLDADWALNAGNWMWLSASAFFHQFFRVYSPVAFGKKTDKFGDYINAEAHIQDECVCRVKCCTWDPAVQGLVLKGINKEKYLPVLRKMPPEYIYEPWKAPLSVQQKAGCVVGTDYPRRIVLHEDVYKKNIARMSQAYKDNKT
;
A
#
# COMPACT_ATOMS: atom_id res chain seq x y z
N MET A 1 6.43 6.15 0.33
CA MET A 1 6.18 6.61 -1.05
C MET A 1 4.71 6.44 -1.45
N LEU A 2 4.21 5.21 -1.64
CA LEU A 2 2.79 4.97 -2.00
C LEU A 2 1.78 5.62 -1.06
N LEU A 3 1.95 5.46 0.26
CA LEU A 3 1.01 5.99 1.25
C LEU A 3 0.91 7.52 1.15
N ALA A 4 2.06 8.20 1.15
CA ALA A 4 2.14 9.64 1.01
C ALA A 4 1.51 10.19 -0.30
N GLU A 5 1.67 9.47 -1.41
CA GLU A 5 1.00 9.82 -2.67
C GLU A 5 -0.50 9.50 -2.66
N SER A 6 -0.91 8.36 -2.10
CA SER A 6 -2.32 8.02 -1.99
C SER A 6 -3.11 9.03 -1.14
N ASP A 7 -2.44 9.66 -0.19
CA ASP A 7 -2.99 10.72 0.64
C ASP A 7 -3.12 12.07 -0.09
N SER A 8 -2.25 12.32 -1.07
CA SER A 8 -2.37 13.46 -1.98
C SER A 8 -3.61 13.38 -2.87
N HIS A 9 -4.18 12.18 -3.07
CA HIS A 9 -5.45 12.02 -3.77
C HIS A 9 -6.61 12.74 -3.08
N LEU A 10 -6.57 12.85 -1.76
CA LEU A 10 -7.59 13.56 -0.98
C LEU A 10 -7.40 15.10 -0.99
N PHE A 11 -6.36 15.61 -1.66
CA PHE A 11 -6.08 17.04 -1.93
C PHE A 11 -6.35 17.98 -0.74
N SER A 12 -5.99 17.54 0.48
CA SER A 12 -6.01 18.38 1.68
C SER A 12 -4.66 19.06 1.83
N PRO A 13 -4.61 20.39 2.10
CA PRO A 13 -3.37 21.15 2.13
C PRO A 13 -2.40 20.64 3.21
N PRO A 14 -1.06 20.68 2.97
CA PRO A 14 -0.07 20.14 3.89
C PRO A 14 -0.07 20.83 5.26
N SER A 15 -0.36 22.13 5.31
CA SER A 15 -0.38 22.96 6.53
C SER A 15 -1.49 22.60 7.53
N ASN A 16 -2.55 21.92 7.07
CA ASN A 16 -3.59 21.31 7.91
C ASN A 16 -3.59 19.79 7.80
N SER A 17 -2.53 19.19 7.23
CA SER A 17 -2.48 17.75 7.09
C SER A 17 -1.93 17.16 8.37
N ASN A 18 -2.81 16.55 9.16
CA ASN A 18 -2.46 15.65 10.26
C ASN A 18 -1.56 14.47 9.79
N ARG A 19 -1.06 14.45 8.56
CA ARG A 19 -0.42 13.31 7.88
C ARG A 19 1.11 13.35 7.93
N CYS A 20 1.72 14.53 7.80
CA CYS A 20 3.13 14.69 8.14
C CYS A 20 3.34 14.37 9.63
N LEU A 21 2.39 14.80 10.47
CA LEU A 21 2.34 14.51 11.90
C LEU A 21 2.13 13.01 12.20
N VAL A 22 1.28 12.30 11.44
CA VAL A 22 1.14 10.84 11.58
C VAL A 22 2.47 10.13 11.32
N PHE A 23 3.26 10.57 10.34
CA PHE A 23 4.57 9.99 10.08
C PHE A 23 5.59 10.34 11.17
N GLU A 24 5.52 11.56 11.70
CA GLU A 24 6.34 11.98 12.84
C GLU A 24 6.02 11.18 14.12
N GLU A 25 4.77 10.78 14.31
CA GLU A 25 4.33 9.98 15.47
C GLU A 25 4.65 8.48 15.32
N LEU A 26 4.47 7.91 14.12
CA LEU A 26 4.52 6.47 13.92
C LEU A 26 5.85 5.93 13.39
N LEU A 27 6.68 6.76 12.75
CA LEU A 27 7.98 6.30 12.23
C LEU A 27 9.03 6.27 13.34
N LEU A 28 9.71 5.13 13.47
CA LEU A 28 10.82 4.97 14.42
C LEU A 28 12.06 5.76 14.01
N ASP A 29 12.22 6.02 12.71
CA ASP A 29 13.28 6.81 12.10
C ASP A 29 12.80 8.22 11.73
N ALA A 30 11.75 8.72 12.39
CA ALA A 30 11.24 10.06 12.19
C ALA A 30 12.33 11.11 12.47
N ASP A 31 12.72 11.82 11.42
CA ASP A 31 13.50 13.05 11.51
C ASP A 31 12.68 14.19 10.90
N TRP A 32 12.60 15.31 11.61
CA TRP A 32 11.76 16.43 11.23
C TRP A 32 12.09 16.97 9.84
N ALA A 33 13.39 17.14 9.53
CA ALA A 33 13.83 17.72 8.27
C ALA A 33 13.65 16.74 7.11
N LEU A 34 14.01 15.46 7.30
CA LEU A 34 13.84 14.43 6.29
C LEU A 34 12.35 14.14 6.00
N ASN A 35 11.52 14.11 7.03
CA ASN A 35 10.07 13.89 6.87
C ASN A 35 9.46 15.05 6.07
N ALA A 36 9.69 16.30 6.47
CA ALA A 36 9.19 17.48 5.76
C ALA A 36 9.70 17.54 4.30
N GLY A 37 11.00 17.29 4.09
CA GLY A 37 11.61 17.24 2.76
C GLY A 37 10.97 16.18 1.85
N ASN A 38 10.78 14.96 2.36
CA ASN A 38 10.17 13.86 1.62
C ASN A 38 8.70 14.12 1.30
N TRP A 39 7.93 14.74 2.21
CA TRP A 39 6.55 15.13 1.94
C TRP A 39 6.44 16.22 0.87
N MET A 40 7.34 17.21 0.87
CA MET A 40 7.40 18.22 -0.19
C MET A 40 7.76 17.61 -1.56
N TRP A 41 8.69 16.65 -1.56
CA TRP A 41 9.07 15.89 -2.76
C TRP A 41 7.90 15.08 -3.31
N LEU A 42 7.27 14.23 -2.50
CA LEU A 42 6.21 13.31 -2.95
C LEU A 42 4.91 14.01 -3.33
N SER A 43 4.61 15.16 -2.73
CA SER A 43 3.47 15.99 -3.12
C SER A 43 3.72 16.82 -4.39
N ALA A 44 4.93 16.75 -4.96
CA ALA A 44 5.39 17.61 -6.04
C ALA A 44 5.23 19.11 -5.71
N SER A 45 5.40 19.48 -4.44
CA SER A 45 5.38 20.88 -4.00
C SER A 45 6.75 21.53 -4.17
N ALA A 46 7.83 20.77 -3.97
CA ALA A 46 9.21 21.17 -4.21
C ALA A 46 10.07 19.97 -4.59
N PHE A 47 11.26 20.21 -5.17
CA PHE A 47 12.28 19.22 -5.60
C PHE A 47 11.88 18.31 -6.77
N PHE A 48 10.63 17.86 -6.83
CA PHE A 48 10.12 16.97 -7.86
C PHE A 48 8.97 17.62 -8.64
N HIS A 49 9.11 17.66 -9.97
CA HIS A 49 8.20 18.40 -10.84
C HIS A 49 7.38 17.48 -11.78
N GLN A 50 7.60 16.16 -11.72
CA GLN A 50 6.90 15.19 -12.57
C GLN A 50 5.60 14.73 -11.90
N PHE A 51 4.72 15.66 -11.55
CA PHE A 51 3.44 15.39 -10.86
C PHE A 51 2.49 14.45 -11.64
N PHE A 52 2.73 14.25 -12.94
CA PHE A 52 1.99 13.30 -13.77
C PHE A 52 2.38 11.83 -13.52
N ARG A 53 3.46 11.57 -12.77
CA ARG A 53 3.85 10.21 -12.34
C ARG A 53 3.21 9.89 -11.00
N VAL A 54 2.00 9.35 -11.06
CA VAL A 54 1.21 8.98 -9.89
C VAL A 54 1.22 7.47 -9.72
N TYR A 55 1.46 6.98 -8.49
CA TYR A 55 1.33 5.56 -8.23
C TYR A 55 -0.13 5.08 -8.18
N SER A 56 -0.39 3.93 -8.82
CA SER A 56 -1.66 3.22 -8.66
C SER A 56 -1.65 2.37 -7.39
N PRO A 57 -2.64 2.52 -6.49
CA PRO A 57 -2.72 1.75 -5.25
C PRO A 57 -2.94 0.24 -5.49
N VAL A 58 -3.38 -0.13 -6.69
CA VAL A 58 -3.61 -1.54 -7.09
C VAL A 58 -2.44 -2.07 -7.89
N ALA A 59 -2.05 -1.38 -8.97
CA ALA A 59 -1.08 -1.92 -9.92
C ALA A 59 0.33 -2.02 -9.32
N PHE A 60 0.71 -1.09 -8.44
CA PHE A 60 2.01 -1.15 -7.77
C PHE A 60 2.11 -2.37 -6.86
N GLY A 61 1.05 -2.66 -6.10
CA GLY A 61 0.96 -3.85 -5.25
C GLY A 61 1.09 -5.13 -6.08
N LYS A 62 0.25 -5.29 -7.11
CA LYS A 62 0.29 -6.44 -8.04
C LYS A 62 1.66 -6.65 -8.70
N LYS A 63 2.39 -5.57 -8.99
CA LYS A 63 3.73 -5.64 -9.57
C LYS A 63 4.78 -6.13 -8.57
N THR A 64 4.66 -5.71 -7.31
CA THR A 64 5.66 -5.94 -6.27
C THR A 64 5.45 -7.30 -5.59
N ASP A 65 4.20 -7.64 -5.34
CA ASP A 65 3.80 -8.87 -4.65
C ASP A 65 2.59 -9.47 -5.37
N LYS A 66 2.85 -10.45 -6.23
CA LYS A 66 1.83 -11.05 -7.12
C LYS A 66 0.79 -11.86 -6.35
N PHE A 67 1.19 -12.47 -5.23
CA PHE A 67 0.33 -13.36 -4.45
C PHE A 67 -0.39 -12.61 -3.32
N GLY A 68 0.10 -11.44 -2.95
CA GLY A 68 -0.46 -10.64 -1.87
C GLY A 68 0.04 -11.09 -0.51
N ASP A 69 1.20 -11.74 -0.41
CA ASP A 69 1.82 -12.21 0.83
C ASP A 69 2.07 -11.09 1.85
N TYR A 70 2.17 -9.85 1.39
CA TYR A 70 2.28 -8.66 2.23
C TYR A 70 0.94 -8.31 2.87
N ILE A 71 -0.16 -8.44 2.12
CA ILE A 71 -1.52 -8.15 2.58
C ILE A 71 -2.05 -9.33 3.42
N ASN A 72 -1.95 -10.53 2.85
CA ASN A 72 -2.31 -11.81 3.42
C ASN A 72 -1.05 -12.48 3.94
N ALA A 73 -0.96 -12.68 5.25
CA ALA A 73 0.15 -13.44 5.83
C ALA A 73 0.07 -14.96 5.58
N GLU A 74 -0.54 -15.41 4.47
CA GLU A 74 -0.39 -16.79 4.01
C GLU A 74 0.88 -16.87 3.17
N ALA A 75 1.98 -17.29 3.81
CA ALA A 75 3.21 -17.57 3.10
C ALA A 75 2.96 -18.72 2.11
N HIS A 76 3.04 -18.44 0.82
CA HIS A 76 3.28 -19.49 -0.16
C HIS A 76 4.64 -20.13 0.15
N ILE A 77 4.63 -21.41 0.51
CA ILE A 77 5.83 -22.24 0.49
C ILE A 77 6.18 -22.37 -1.00
N GLN A 78 7.11 -21.55 -1.48
CA GLN A 78 7.80 -21.86 -2.72
C GLN A 78 8.88 -22.88 -2.36
N ASP A 79 8.85 -24.03 -3.02
CA ASP A 79 9.80 -25.14 -2.81
C ASP A 79 11.27 -24.77 -3.09
N GLU A 80 11.54 -23.55 -3.57
CA GLU A 80 12.88 -22.98 -3.71
C GLU A 80 12.96 -21.56 -3.10
N CYS A 81 13.30 -21.49 -1.81
CA CYS A 81 13.59 -20.23 -1.14
C CYS A 81 14.90 -19.60 -1.70
N VAL A 82 14.79 -18.56 -2.54
CA VAL A 82 15.92 -17.76 -3.06
C VAL A 82 16.32 -16.61 -2.10
N CYS A 83 15.85 -16.61 -0.85
CA CYS A 83 16.26 -15.58 0.11
C CYS A 83 17.63 -15.91 0.71
N ARG A 84 18.67 -15.20 0.25
CA ARG A 84 20.06 -15.25 0.75
C ARG A 84 20.22 -14.76 2.22
N VAL A 85 19.13 -14.63 2.98
CA VAL A 85 19.10 -14.15 4.36
C VAL A 85 18.21 -15.08 5.20
N LYS A 86 18.83 -16.08 5.83
CA LYS A 86 18.41 -16.84 7.04
C LYS A 86 16.91 -16.92 7.41
N CYS A 87 16.02 -17.35 6.52
CA CYS A 87 14.59 -17.54 6.87
C CYS A 87 14.18 -18.97 7.22
N CYS A 88 15.04 -19.98 7.04
CA CYS A 88 14.70 -21.37 7.32
C CYS A 88 15.54 -21.95 8.47
N THR A 89 14.89 -22.66 9.39
CA THR A 89 15.56 -23.51 10.39
C THR A 89 15.23 -24.97 10.14
N TRP A 90 16.19 -25.85 10.39
CA TRP A 90 16.00 -27.29 10.28
C TRP A 90 15.07 -27.80 11.38
N ASP A 91 13.99 -28.50 11.00
CA ASP A 91 13.06 -29.16 11.91
C ASP A 91 13.33 -30.69 11.90
N PRO A 92 13.83 -31.24 13.02
CA PRO A 92 14.14 -32.67 13.12
C PRO A 92 12.90 -33.59 13.13
N ALA A 93 11.69 -33.08 13.37
CA ALA A 93 10.46 -33.88 13.38
C ALA A 93 9.95 -34.22 11.97
N VAL A 94 10.21 -33.33 11.00
CA VAL A 94 9.83 -33.52 9.59
C VAL A 94 11.03 -33.74 8.67
N GLN A 95 12.23 -33.85 9.24
CA GLN A 95 13.50 -33.98 8.51
C GLN A 95 13.63 -32.97 7.35
N GLY A 96 13.29 -31.70 7.62
CA GLY A 96 13.19 -30.68 6.58
C GLY A 96 13.45 -29.26 7.08
N LEU A 97 13.66 -28.33 6.14
CA LEU A 97 13.76 -26.90 6.44
C LEU A 97 12.36 -26.32 6.65
N VAL A 98 12.12 -25.70 7.81
CA VAL A 98 10.87 -25.02 8.14
C VAL A 98 11.13 -23.52 8.25
N LEU A 99 10.23 -22.71 7.70
CA LEU A 99 10.28 -21.25 7.79
C LEU A 99 10.22 -20.83 9.25
N LYS A 100 11.22 -20.07 9.70
CA LYS A 100 11.22 -19.43 11.02
C LYS A 100 10.07 -18.42 11.02
N GLY A 101 9.09 -18.64 11.89
CA GLY A 101 7.82 -17.94 11.96
C GLY A 101 7.84 -16.49 11.46
N ILE A 102 7.44 -16.29 10.21
CA ILE A 102 6.86 -15.01 9.80
C ILE A 102 5.53 -14.95 10.53
N ASN A 103 5.40 -13.99 11.45
CA ASN A 103 4.19 -13.81 12.23
C ASN A 103 3.00 -13.78 11.25
N LYS A 104 2.06 -14.73 11.39
CA LYS A 104 0.95 -14.99 10.43
C LYS A 104 -0.15 -13.90 10.50
N GLU A 105 0.21 -12.75 11.02
CA GLU A 105 -0.59 -11.57 11.33
C GLU A 105 0.23 -10.35 10.88
N LYS A 106 0.30 -10.12 9.56
CA LYS A 106 1.10 -8.99 9.04
C LYS A 106 0.34 -7.68 9.20
N TYR A 107 -0.65 -7.43 8.36
CA TYR A 107 -1.30 -6.11 8.31
C TYR A 107 -2.83 -6.15 8.17
N LEU A 108 -3.41 -7.07 7.37
CA LEU A 108 -4.86 -7.14 7.16
C LEU A 108 -5.40 -8.56 7.36
N PRO A 109 -5.60 -9.01 8.62
CA PRO A 109 -6.06 -10.38 8.90
C PRO A 109 -7.44 -10.69 8.33
N VAL A 110 -8.30 -9.68 8.14
CA VAL A 110 -9.65 -9.83 7.56
C VAL A 110 -9.63 -10.33 6.11
N LEU A 111 -8.57 -10.04 5.35
CA LEU A 111 -8.46 -10.46 3.95
C LEU A 111 -7.75 -11.82 3.76
N ARG A 112 -7.34 -12.48 4.85
CA ARG A 112 -6.46 -13.67 4.81
C ARG A 112 -6.94 -14.76 3.85
N LYS A 113 -8.25 -15.02 3.78
CA LYS A 113 -8.84 -16.08 2.95
C LYS A 113 -9.30 -15.60 1.57
N MET A 114 -9.04 -14.34 1.22
CA MET A 114 -9.40 -13.80 -0.07
C MET A 114 -8.47 -14.37 -1.15
N PRO A 115 -8.99 -14.86 -2.29
CA PRO A 115 -8.15 -15.40 -3.36
C PRO A 115 -7.16 -14.34 -3.88
N PRO A 116 -5.94 -14.74 -4.32
CA PRO A 116 -4.93 -13.81 -4.84
C PRO A 116 -5.40 -12.92 -5.99
N GLU A 117 -6.37 -13.38 -6.79
CA GLU A 117 -6.98 -12.61 -7.87
C GLU A 117 -7.66 -11.31 -7.37
N TYR A 118 -8.28 -11.37 -6.19
CA TYR A 118 -9.09 -10.29 -5.62
C TYR A 118 -8.40 -9.57 -4.47
N ILE A 119 -7.19 -9.96 -4.06
CA ILE A 119 -6.56 -9.41 -2.86
C ILE A 119 -6.34 -7.89 -2.92
N TYR A 120 -5.92 -7.38 -4.08
CA TYR A 120 -5.74 -5.94 -4.31
C TYR A 120 -7.03 -5.21 -4.71
N GLU A 121 -8.07 -5.95 -5.09
CA GLU A 121 -9.34 -5.39 -5.58
C GLU A 121 -10.55 -6.19 -5.04
N PRO A 122 -10.73 -6.28 -3.71
CA PRO A 122 -11.73 -7.15 -3.09
C PRO A 122 -13.17 -6.80 -3.50
N TRP A 123 -13.42 -5.54 -3.87
CA TRP A 123 -14.71 -5.08 -4.38
C TRP A 123 -15.10 -5.67 -5.74
N LYS A 124 -14.16 -6.27 -6.49
CA LYS A 124 -14.46 -7.00 -7.73
C LYS A 124 -14.89 -8.45 -7.48
N ALA A 125 -14.66 -8.98 -6.27
CA ALA A 125 -15.00 -10.36 -5.94
C ALA A 125 -16.54 -10.56 -5.94
N PRO A 126 -17.07 -11.64 -6.53
CA PRO A 126 -18.48 -12.00 -6.41
C PRO A 126 -18.88 -12.22 -4.95
N LEU A 127 -20.16 -11.99 -4.62
CA LEU A 127 -20.65 -12.14 -3.24
C LEU A 127 -20.42 -13.55 -2.68
N SER A 128 -20.53 -14.58 -3.52
CA SER A 128 -20.23 -15.97 -3.12
C SER A 128 -18.78 -16.16 -2.69
N VAL A 129 -17.83 -15.51 -3.36
CA VAL A 129 -16.40 -15.54 -3.01
C VAL A 129 -16.16 -14.76 -1.72
N GLN A 130 -16.78 -13.59 -1.57
CA GLN A 130 -16.69 -12.78 -0.35
C GLN A 130 -17.21 -13.53 0.89
N GLN A 131 -18.36 -14.20 0.77
CA GLN A 131 -18.94 -15.04 1.82
C GLN A 131 -18.04 -16.23 2.15
N LYS A 132 -17.49 -16.91 1.13
CA LYS A 132 -16.57 -18.04 1.33
C LYS A 132 -15.26 -17.62 2.00
N ALA A 133 -14.75 -16.44 1.66
CA ALA A 133 -13.58 -15.85 2.30
C ALA A 133 -13.89 -15.32 3.72
N GLY A 134 -15.17 -15.15 4.07
CA GLY A 134 -15.59 -14.56 5.35
C GLY A 134 -15.28 -13.06 5.45
N CYS A 135 -15.22 -12.35 4.32
CA CYS A 135 -14.99 -10.92 4.26
C CYS A 135 -15.92 -10.28 3.24
N VAL A 136 -17.00 -9.66 3.72
CA VAL A 136 -17.97 -8.93 2.90
C VAL A 136 -17.59 -7.46 2.80
N VAL A 137 -17.38 -6.99 1.57
CA VAL A 137 -17.01 -5.60 1.31
C VAL A 137 -18.19 -4.67 1.61
N GLY A 138 -17.96 -3.70 2.48
CA GLY A 138 -18.94 -2.78 3.04
C GLY A 138 -19.36 -3.11 4.47
N THR A 139 -19.06 -4.32 4.95
CA THR A 139 -19.34 -4.75 6.33
C THR A 139 -18.03 -5.04 7.06
N ASP A 140 -17.29 -6.06 6.62
CA ASP A 140 -16.05 -6.51 7.26
C ASP A 140 -14.83 -5.74 6.76
N TYR A 141 -14.88 -5.31 5.50
CA TYR A 141 -13.84 -4.48 4.87
C TYR A 141 -14.48 -3.27 4.21
N PRO A 142 -13.99 -2.03 4.44
CA PRO A 142 -14.67 -0.83 3.95
C PRO A 142 -14.72 -0.77 2.41
N ARG A 143 -15.76 -0.09 1.89
CA ARG A 143 -15.78 0.29 0.47
C ARG A 143 -14.70 1.32 0.20
N ARG A 144 -14.24 1.38 -1.06
CA ARG A 144 -13.28 2.39 -1.50
C ARG A 144 -13.80 3.79 -1.17
N ILE A 145 -12.98 4.56 -0.46
CA ILE A 145 -13.28 5.97 -0.12
C ILE A 145 -13.31 6.82 -1.39
N VAL A 146 -12.41 6.53 -2.34
CA VAL A 146 -12.28 7.24 -3.62
C VAL A 146 -12.10 6.28 -4.79
N LEU A 147 -12.58 6.70 -5.96
CA LEU A 147 -12.26 6.05 -7.23
C LEU A 147 -11.01 6.70 -7.82
N HIS A 148 -9.91 5.93 -7.86
CA HIS A 148 -8.59 6.43 -8.23
C HIS A 148 -8.60 7.10 -9.62
N GLU A 149 -9.28 6.53 -10.62
CA GLU A 149 -9.34 7.07 -11.97
C GLU A 149 -9.95 8.47 -12.05
N ASP A 150 -10.99 8.73 -11.25
CA ASP A 150 -11.69 10.01 -11.24
C ASP A 150 -10.87 11.07 -10.50
N VAL A 151 -10.29 10.69 -9.37
CA VAL A 151 -9.49 11.58 -8.54
C VAL A 151 -8.16 11.91 -9.20
N TYR A 152 -7.53 10.92 -9.84
CA TYR A 152 -6.31 11.10 -10.63
C TYR A 152 -6.50 12.20 -11.68
N LYS A 153 -7.55 12.10 -12.51
CA LYS A 153 -7.83 13.09 -13.56
C LYS A 153 -8.04 14.50 -12.99
N LYS A 154 -8.83 14.61 -11.92
CA LYS A 154 -9.10 15.89 -11.24
C LYS A 154 -7.82 16.51 -10.68
N ASN A 155 -6.99 15.70 -10.03
CA ASN A 155 -5.79 16.19 -9.35
C ASN A 155 -4.68 16.55 -10.32
N ILE A 156 -4.50 15.79 -11.41
CA ILE A 156 -3.56 16.16 -12.48
C ILE A 156 -3.97 17.49 -13.13
N ALA A 157 -5.27 17.71 -13.37
CA ALA A 157 -5.74 18.98 -13.92
C ALA A 157 -5.46 20.16 -12.97
N ARG A 158 -5.77 19.99 -11.68
CA ARG A 158 -5.50 21.00 -10.63
C ARG A 158 -4.01 21.30 -10.50
N MET A 159 -3.17 20.28 -10.44
CA MET A 159 -1.72 20.45 -10.32
C MET A 159 -1.14 21.10 -11.56
N SER A 160 -1.61 20.71 -12.76
CA SER A 160 -1.22 21.36 -14.01
C SER A 160 -1.57 22.85 -14.02
N GLN A 161 -2.73 23.23 -13.49
CA GLN A 161 -3.12 24.64 -13.38
C GLN A 161 -2.24 25.38 -12.37
N ALA A 162 -2.05 24.83 -11.17
CA ALA A 162 -1.20 25.43 -10.13
C ALA A 162 0.25 25.63 -10.61
N TYR A 163 0.80 24.69 -11.39
CA TYR A 163 2.13 24.81 -11.98
C TYR A 163 2.21 25.86 -13.09
N LYS A 164 1.11 26.12 -13.82
CA LYS A 164 1.06 27.21 -14.79
C LYS A 164 1.00 28.56 -14.08
N ASP A 165 0.19 28.65 -13.03
CA ASP A 165 -0.01 29.89 -12.28
C ASP A 165 1.27 30.31 -11.53
N ASN A 166 2.08 29.34 -11.08
CA ASN A 166 3.33 29.60 -10.37
C ASN A 166 4.58 29.68 -11.29
N LYS A 167 4.42 29.58 -12.62
CA LYS A 167 5.49 29.87 -13.57
C LYS A 167 5.58 31.39 -13.79
N THR A 168 6.23 32.08 -12.86
CA THR A 168 6.83 33.40 -13.10
C THR A 168 8.14 33.28 -13.88
#